data_AF-A0A9K3D0A2-F1
#
_entry.id   AF-A0A9K3D0A2-F1
#
_cell.length_a   1.000
_cell.length_b   1.000
_cell.length_c   1.000
_cell.angle_alpha   90.00
_cell.angle_beta   90.00
_cell.angle_gamma   90.00
#
_symmetry.space_group_name_H-M   'P 1'
#
loop_
_entity.id
_entity.type
_entity.pdbx_description
1 polymer ?
#
loop_
_entity_poly.entity_id
_entity_poly.type
_entity_poly.pdbx_seq_one_letter_code
_entity_poly.pdbx_strand_id
1 'polypeptide(L)'
;MSSADIIALLKCEGLPTLDDNKRLICLILNVIPGIAGVGTIFAGVSTQNNNLIIVGVLEWVFQFLFIGYLHSIYLGWKLYSPTAQYSSV
;
A
#
# COMPACT_ATOMS: atom_id res chain seq x y z
N MET A 1 8.31 9.57 -26.45
CA MET A 1 7.65 8.27 -26.21
C MET A 1 6.22 8.40 -26.66
N SER A 2 5.78 7.57 -27.60
CA SER A 2 4.41 7.60 -28.12
C SER A 2 3.49 6.84 -27.17
N SER A 3 2.24 7.28 -27.04
CA SER A 3 1.22 6.64 -26.19
C SER A 3 1.07 5.13 -26.51
N ALA A 4 1.31 4.74 -27.77
CA ALA A 4 1.28 3.35 -28.21
C ALA A 4 2.38 2.48 -27.58
N ASP A 5 3.56 3.04 -27.33
CA ASP A 5 4.69 2.31 -26.74
C ASP A 5 4.44 2.03 -25.25
N ILE A 6 3.79 2.97 -24.55
CA ILE A 6 3.38 2.81 -23.14
C ILE A 6 2.35 1.68 -23.03
N ILE A 7 1.38 1.64 -23.96
CA ILE A 7 0.34 0.59 -23.99
C ILE A 7 0.96 -0.78 -24.31
N ALA A 8 1.95 -0.84 -25.22
CA ALA A 8 2.66 -2.07 -25.54
C ALA A 8 3.50 -2.60 -24.36
N LEU A 9 4.20 -1.71 -23.64
CA LEU A 9 4.93 -2.03 -22.42
C LEU A 9 4.01 -2.55 -21.31
N LEU A 10 2.87 -1.88 -21.07
CA LEU A 10 1.83 -2.30 -20.11
C LEU A 10 1.21 -3.66 -20.48
N LYS A 11 1.14 -3.99 -21.77
CA LYS A 11 0.63 -5.28 -22.26
C LYS A 11 1.64 -6.42 -22.09
N CYS A 12 2.94 -6.11 -22.16
CA CYS A 12 4.03 -7.06 -21.93
C CYS A 12 4.27 -7.36 -20.44
N GLU A 13 3.91 -6.46 -19.52
CA GLU A 13 4.01 -6.71 -18.06
C GLU A 13 2.99 -7.73 -17.53
N GLY A 14 2.16 -8.34 -18.39
CA GLY A 14 1.20 -9.35 -17.94
C GLY A 14 0.19 -8.78 -16.95
N LEU A 15 -0.16 -7.49 -17.11
CA LEU A 15 -1.26 -6.90 -16.36
C LEU A 15 -2.52 -7.67 -16.71
N PRO A 16 -3.14 -8.35 -15.73
CA PRO A 16 -4.31 -9.14 -15.99
C PRO A 16 -5.41 -8.26 -16.60
N THR A 17 -6.15 -8.85 -17.54
CA THR A 17 -7.33 -8.23 -18.16
C THR A 17 -8.45 -8.15 -17.12
N LEU A 18 -8.32 -7.20 -16.18
CA LEU A 18 -9.39 -6.77 -15.29
C LEU A 18 -10.25 -5.75 -16.03
N ASP A 19 -11.57 -5.87 -15.86
CA ASP A 19 -12.52 -4.81 -16.22
C ASP A 19 -12.04 -3.46 -15.70
N ASP A 20 -12.21 -2.40 -16.49
CA ASP A 20 -11.73 -1.04 -16.15
C ASP A 20 -12.23 -0.56 -14.77
N ASN A 21 -13.44 -0.98 -14.39
CA ASN A 21 -14.02 -0.71 -13.07
C ASN A 21 -13.24 -1.37 -11.92
N LYS A 22 -12.75 -2.60 -12.12
CA LYS A 22 -11.97 -3.34 -11.10
C LYS A 22 -10.55 -2.79 -10.97
N ARG A 23 -9.97 -2.30 -12.07
CA ARG A 23 -8.68 -1.57 -12.06
C ARG A 23 -8.78 -0.29 -11.25
N LEU A 24 -9.84 0.49 -11.46
CA LEU A 24 -10.09 1.71 -10.71
C LEU A 24 -10.27 1.43 -9.20
N ILE A 25 -11.03 0.39 -8.86
CA ILE A 25 -11.23 -0.03 -7.46
C ILE A 25 -9.91 -0.47 -6.81
N CYS A 26 -9.06 -1.24 -7.50
CA CYS A 26 -7.73 -1.60 -6.99
C CYS A 26 -6.84 -0.38 -6.75
N LEU A 27 -6.88 0.60 -7.66
CA LEU A 27 -6.13 1.84 -7.53
C LEU A 27 -6.61 2.64 -6.29
N ILE A 28 -7.93 2.76 -6.11
CA ILE A 28 -8.52 3.44 -4.95
C ILE A 28 -8.15 2.72 -3.65
N LEU A 29 -8.23 1.38 -3.63
CA LEU A 29 -7.87 0.56 -2.46
C LEU A 29 -6.39 0.70 -2.09
N ASN A 30 -5.48 0.81 -3.07
CA ASN A 30 -4.04 0.96 -2.80
C ASN A 30 -3.63 2.40 -2.46
N VAL A 31 -4.40 3.42 -2.83
CA VAL A 31 -4.09 4.83 -2.51
C VAL A 31 -4.40 5.15 -1.05
N ILE A 32 -5.35 4.47 -0.41
CA ILE A 32 -5.73 4.77 0.96
C ILE A 32 -4.69 4.17 1.93
N PRO A 33 -3.97 5.00 2.71
CA PRO A 33 -2.84 4.58 3.57
C PRO A 33 -3.25 3.76 4.81
N GLY A 34 -4.46 3.18 4.81
CA GLY A 34 -4.96 2.22 5.80
C GLY A 34 -5.27 0.82 5.22
N ILE A 35 -5.27 0.68 3.89
CA ILE A 35 -5.68 -0.54 3.16
C ILE A 35 -4.75 -0.83 1.96
N ALA A 36 -3.54 -0.26 1.97
CA ALA A 36 -2.56 -0.57 0.94
C ALA A 36 -2.21 -2.08 0.98
N GLY A 37 -2.07 -2.68 -0.21
CA GLY A 37 -1.93 -4.13 -0.37
C GLY A 37 -3.26 -4.86 -0.56
N VAL A 38 -4.39 -4.33 -0.07
CA VAL A 38 -5.71 -4.96 -0.27
C VAL A 38 -6.13 -4.92 -1.74
N GLY A 39 -5.85 -3.82 -2.45
CA GLY A 39 -6.10 -3.72 -3.88
C GLY A 39 -5.28 -4.75 -4.67
N THR A 40 -4.01 -4.94 -4.30
CA THR A 40 -3.09 -5.89 -4.93
C THR A 40 -3.51 -7.35 -4.66
N ILE A 41 -3.98 -7.66 -3.44
CA ILE A 41 -4.57 -8.97 -3.11
C ILE A 41 -5.85 -9.21 -3.92
N PHE A 42 -6.73 -8.22 -4.01
CA PHE A 42 -7.99 -8.36 -4.75
C PHE A 42 -7.75 -8.56 -6.25
N ALA A 43 -6.78 -7.84 -6.82
CA ALA A 43 -6.31 -8.06 -8.18
C ALA A 43 -5.78 -9.49 -8.35
N GLY A 44 -4.89 -9.96 -7.46
CA GLY A 44 -4.33 -11.30 -7.51
C GLY A 44 -5.37 -12.42 -7.41
N VAL A 45 -6.38 -12.25 -6.55
CA VAL A 45 -7.51 -13.20 -6.41
C VAL A 45 -8.37 -13.20 -7.67
N SER A 46 -8.70 -12.02 -8.22
CA SER A 46 -9.50 -11.91 -9.44
C SER A 46 -8.82 -12.50 -10.66
N THR A 47 -7.50 -12.71 -10.62
CA THR A 47 -6.68 -13.11 -11.77
C THR A 47 -5.99 -14.44 -11.55
N GLN A 48 -6.31 -15.11 -10.44
CA GLN A 48 -5.69 -16.36 -9.98
C GLN A 48 -4.15 -16.33 -10.02
N ASN A 49 -3.56 -15.16 -9.76
CA ASN A 49 -2.13 -14.95 -9.88
C ASN A 49 -1.54 -14.82 -8.47
N ASN A 50 -1.02 -15.94 -7.96
CA ASN A 50 -0.51 -16.04 -6.59
C ASN A 50 0.61 -15.04 -6.28
N ASN A 51 1.39 -14.63 -7.29
CA ASN A 51 2.46 -13.64 -7.10
C ASN A 51 1.90 -12.28 -6.67
N LEU A 52 0.79 -11.82 -7.25
CA LEU A 52 0.15 -10.56 -6.88
C LEU A 52 -0.44 -10.60 -5.47
N ILE A 53 -0.94 -11.77 -5.05
CA ILE A 53 -1.43 -11.99 -3.69
C ILE A 53 -0.28 -11.86 -2.68
N ILE A 54 0.85 -12.50 -2.95
CA ILE A 54 2.04 -12.44 -2.09
C ILE A 54 2.58 -11.01 -1.97
N VAL A 55 2.66 -10.29 -3.10
CA VAL A 55 3.09 -8.88 -3.10
C VAL A 55 2.15 -8.02 -2.27
N GLY A 56 0.83 -8.18 -2.43
CA GLY A 56 -0.14 -7.41 -1.63
C GLY A 56 -0.10 -7.71 -0.14
N VAL A 57 0.16 -8.96 0.26
CA VAL A 57 0.37 -9.32 1.67
C VAL A 57 1.64 -8.68 2.23
N LEU A 58 2.73 -8.67 1.44
CA LEU A 58 3.98 -8.00 1.81
C LEU A 58 3.78 -6.49 1.99
N GLU A 59 3.09 -5.82 1.06
CA GLU A 59 2.74 -4.40 1.17
C GLU A 59 1.97 -4.10 2.45
N TRP A 60 1.01 -4.96 2.80
CA TRP A 60 0.21 -4.81 4.02
C TRP A 60 1.07 -4.95 5.29
N VAL A 61 1.98 -5.93 5.33
CA VAL A 61 2.91 -6.12 6.46
C VAL A 61 3.87 -4.93 6.62
N PHE A 62 4.45 -4.45 5.52
CA PHE A 62 5.35 -3.29 5.55
C PHE A 62 4.64 -2.02 6.02
N GLN A 63 3.36 -1.86 5.67
CA GLN A 63 2.55 -0.73 6.12
C GLN A 63 2.37 -0.72 7.64
N PHE A 64 2.08 -1.87 8.27
CA PHE A 64 2.01 -1.97 9.73
C PHE A 64 3.34 -1.62 10.39
N LEU A 65 4.45 -2.08 9.80
CA LEU A 65 5.79 -1.81 10.31
C LEU A 65 6.12 -0.32 10.22
N PHE A 66 5.73 0.34 9.13
CA PHE A 66 5.89 1.79 8.93
C PHE A 66 5.03 2.61 9.90
N ILE A 67 3.76 2.25 10.09
CA ILE A 67 2.87 2.92 11.06
C ILE A 67 3.37 2.72 12.49
N GLY A 68 3.81 1.50 12.84
CA GLY A 68 4.40 1.20 14.14
C GLY A 68 5.69 2.00 14.39
N TYR A 69 6.52 2.18 13.35
CA TYR A 69 7.72 3.01 13.41
C TYR A 69 7.40 4.49 13.65
N LEU A 70 6.45 5.06 12.92
CA LEU A 70 6.00 6.44 13.14
C LEU A 70 5.42 6.64 14.55
N HIS A 71 4.66 5.67 15.05
CA HIS A 71 4.13 5.71 16.41
C HIS A 71 5.26 5.64 17.46
N SER A 72 6.28 4.81 17.23
CA SER A 72 7.46 4.74 18.09
C SER A 72 8.20 6.09 18.16
N ILE A 73 8.39 6.75 17.01
CA ILE A 73 8.98 8.10 16.96
C ILE A 73 8.11 9.11 17.71
N TYR A 74 6.79 9.08 17.51
CA TYR A 74 5.87 9.98 18.19
C TYR A 74 5.92 9.83 19.72
N LEU A 75 5.96 8.59 20.21
CA LEU A 75 6.14 8.32 21.64
C LEU A 75 7.50 8.81 22.14
N GLY A 76 8.57 8.55 21.40
CA GLY A 76 9.91 9.05 21.73
C GLY A 76 9.96 10.58 21.81
N TRP A 77 9.34 11.28 20.85
CA TRP A 77 9.23 12.73 20.86
C TRP A 77 8.38 13.25 22.03
N LYS A 78 7.27 12.58 22.35
CA LYS A 78 6.44 12.93 23.51
C LYS A 78 7.19 12.76 24.84
N LEU A 79 8.01 11.73 24.97
CA LEU A 79 8.89 11.49 26.13
C LEU A 79 10.00 12.55 26.25
N TYR A 80 10.54 13.01 25.13
CA TYR A 80 11.62 14.00 25.11
C TYR A 80 11.12 15.45 25.12
N SER A 81 9.82 15.67 24.93
CA SER A 81 9.22 16.99 24.97
C SER A 81 9.19 17.50 26.42
N PRO A 82 9.74 18.70 26.71
CA PRO A 82 9.91 19.22 28.07
C PRO A 82 8.59 19.46 28.82
N THR A 83 7.44 19.42 28.14
CA THR A 83 6.11 19.48 28.77
C THR A 83 5.73 18.21 29.51
N ALA A 84 6.30 17.04 29.21
CA ALA A 84 5.99 15.80 29.94
C ALA A 84 6.63 15.74 31.34
N GLN A 85 7.69 16.54 31.60
CA GLN A 85 8.33 16.63 32.92
C GLN A 85 7.60 17.55 33.91
N TYR A 86 6.59 18.31 33.49
CA TYR A 86 5.87 19.25 34.37
C TYR A 86 4.45 18.80 34.77
N SER A 87 3.95 17.65 34.29
CA SER A 87 2.62 17.14 34.66
C SER A 87 2.64 16.10 35.79
N SER A 88 3.75 15.95 36.51
CA SER A 88 3.83 15.10 37.72
C SER A 88 3.85 15.92 39.02
N VAL A 89 3.21 17.09 39.04
CA VAL A 89 2.97 17.88 40.27
C VAL A 89 1.47 18.01 40.48
#